data_AF-A0A9E4C516-F1
#
_entry.id   AF-A0A9E4C516-F1
#
_cell.length_a   1.000
_cell.length_b   1.000
_cell.length_c   1.000
_cell.angle_alpha   90.00
_cell.angle_beta   90.00
_cell.angle_gamma   90.00
#
_symmetry.space_group_name_H-M   'P 1'
#
loop_
_entity.id
_entity.type
_entity.pdbx_description
1 polymer ?
#
loop_
_entity_poly.entity_id
_entity_poly.type
_entity_poly.pdbx_seq_one_letter_code
_entity_poly.pdbx_strand_id
1 'polypeptide(L)'
;MQRIPFLLFAGLSLAALVLAAYAQTRSADLEVYRVDRRAEWQQWTFPAGTLAISPTGSVTPAEFKGLHNAAVNADEFTHELVSGKEMRGGAWKAGTNLATAGRAIDGRAQTFWQPDPDAPLEDWWIEINLGRAVLVSEIRLIFPDQEGARPFREFRVFGSEGRRVTRQDIFSFHLIGGTTKPIDETEVIYDVKPLVREVTRMRGARAEGTADTTYDLLQFIRILVDAKTPDAALAEVEVYTLGENIALQTLERGGAIQERSGRGFPFKMADGNANTDWGARRERGQDPIAWDWDLGALFWVDRIVMRTSDFLLRTLTYGSNLPQIRTHSLSVSNGRRTLTGEVDFDQLFVGDTDALLASSTEFPGQLTYLFEPRPVRFRWRLAVQLPVPERLFDRDADVCGGPRGPSGDEFGLYRLGANRRRQPGEGDQIPALGSRPATGRTHSGAHSLGQRAARKFSLLPQGWHRGNGRAV
;
A
#
# COMPACT_ATOMS: atom_id res chain seq x y z
N MET A 1 66.87 73.10 -28.51
CA MET A 1 65.66 72.23 -28.51
C MET A 1 66.12 70.77 -28.62
N GLN A 2 65.56 69.82 -27.84
CA GLN A 2 65.56 68.35 -28.15
C GLN A 2 65.04 67.42 -27.02
N ARG A 3 64.90 67.87 -25.76
CA ARG A 3 64.59 66.97 -24.61
C ARG A 3 63.11 66.57 -24.42
N ILE A 4 62.16 67.20 -25.12
CA ILE A 4 60.72 66.96 -24.95
C ILE A 4 60.22 65.61 -25.54
N PRO A 5 60.54 65.22 -26.81
CA PRO A 5 59.97 64.01 -27.40
C PRO A 5 60.38 62.72 -26.68
N PHE A 6 61.59 62.68 -26.11
CA PHE A 6 62.10 61.50 -25.40
C PHE A 6 61.30 61.19 -24.12
N LEU A 7 60.85 62.22 -23.40
CA LEU A 7 60.03 62.05 -22.19
C LEU A 7 58.61 61.59 -22.53
N LEU A 8 58.04 62.04 -23.64
CA LEU A 8 56.73 61.57 -24.12
C LEU A 8 56.78 60.11 -24.57
N PHE A 9 57.80 59.70 -25.33
CA PHE A 9 57.99 58.30 -25.71
C PHE A 9 58.25 57.40 -24.49
N ALA A 10 59.11 57.80 -23.55
CA ALA A 10 59.35 57.06 -22.32
C ALA A 10 58.07 56.93 -21.46
N GLY A 11 57.27 58.00 -21.34
CA GLY A 11 55.99 57.98 -20.63
C GLY A 11 54.96 57.05 -21.27
N LEU A 12 54.83 57.07 -22.60
CA LEU A 12 53.95 56.15 -23.34
C LEU A 12 54.41 54.69 -23.22
N SER A 13 55.71 54.43 -23.34
CA SER A 13 56.26 53.08 -23.15
C SER A 13 56.04 52.56 -21.73
N LEU A 14 56.23 53.40 -20.70
CA LEU A 14 55.98 53.04 -19.31
C LEU A 14 54.48 52.81 -19.05
N ALA A 15 53.60 53.64 -19.60
CA ALA A 15 52.14 53.46 -19.50
C ALA A 15 51.70 52.15 -20.17
N ALA A 16 52.23 51.81 -21.34
CA ALA A 16 51.96 50.54 -22.01
C ALA A 16 52.46 49.34 -21.20
N LEU A 17 53.65 49.43 -20.60
CA LEU A 17 54.19 48.40 -19.70
C LEU A 17 53.35 48.23 -18.43
N VAL A 18 52.86 49.33 -17.84
CA VAL A 18 51.97 49.30 -16.67
C VAL A 18 50.61 48.72 -17.04
N LEU A 19 50.01 49.07 -18.18
CA LEU A 19 48.76 48.44 -18.63
C LEU A 19 48.95 46.94 -18.94
N ALA A 20 50.06 46.55 -19.58
CA ALA A 20 50.35 45.15 -19.86
C ALA A 20 50.55 44.33 -18.57
N ALA A 21 51.29 44.87 -17.59
CA ALA A 21 51.44 44.25 -16.28
C ALA A 21 50.09 44.17 -15.54
N TYR A 22 49.29 45.24 -15.55
CA TYR A 22 47.98 45.28 -14.89
C TYR A 22 46.99 44.28 -15.53
N ALA A 23 47.06 44.09 -16.84
CA ALA A 23 46.30 43.07 -17.57
C ALA A 23 46.79 41.64 -17.26
N GLN A 24 48.10 41.41 -17.12
CA GLN A 24 48.65 40.11 -16.69
C GLN A 24 48.27 39.78 -15.23
N THR A 25 48.25 40.76 -14.33
CA THR A 25 47.69 40.59 -12.96
C THR A 25 46.15 40.54 -12.92
N ARG A 26 45.49 40.61 -14.08
CA ARG A 26 44.05 40.39 -14.28
C ARG A 26 43.78 39.30 -15.32
N SER A 27 44.61 38.26 -15.34
CA SER A 27 44.04 36.91 -15.46
C SER A 27 43.06 36.74 -14.30
N ALA A 28 41.77 36.99 -14.54
CA ALA A 28 40.75 36.72 -13.53
C ALA A 28 40.75 35.22 -13.27
N ASP A 29 41.11 34.81 -12.07
CA ASP A 29 41.08 33.41 -11.66
C ASP A 29 39.66 32.89 -11.84
N LEU A 30 39.48 32.05 -12.86
CA LEU A 30 38.18 31.50 -13.20
C LEU A 30 37.88 30.37 -12.21
N GLU A 31 37.38 30.75 -11.04
CA GLU A 31 36.89 29.82 -10.02
C GLU A 31 35.65 29.07 -10.53
N VAL A 32 35.89 28.04 -11.36
CA VAL A 32 34.85 27.13 -11.84
C VAL A 32 34.41 26.26 -10.67
N TYR A 33 33.44 26.75 -9.90
CA TYR A 33 32.77 25.96 -8.87
C TYR A 33 31.99 24.82 -9.56
N ARG A 34 32.59 23.64 -9.55
CA ARG A 34 32.11 22.45 -10.26
C ARG A 34 31.45 21.50 -9.26
N VAL A 35 30.17 21.23 -9.46
CA VAL A 35 29.44 20.19 -8.73
C VAL A 35 29.37 18.99 -9.65
N ASP A 36 30.28 18.03 -9.45
CA ASP A 36 30.36 16.81 -10.28
C ASP A 36 30.68 15.55 -9.48
N ARG A 37 30.75 15.62 -8.14
CA ARG A 37 31.02 14.48 -7.26
C ARG A 37 29.79 14.13 -6.42
N ARG A 38 29.57 12.82 -6.21
CA ARG A 38 28.46 12.29 -5.39
C ARG A 38 28.36 12.94 -4.00
N ALA A 39 29.50 13.18 -3.36
CA ALA A 39 29.58 13.79 -2.02
C ALA A 39 29.21 15.29 -1.97
N GLU A 40 29.11 15.96 -3.12
CA GLU A 40 28.64 17.36 -3.22
C GLU A 40 27.12 17.39 -3.40
N TRP A 41 26.61 16.56 -4.32
CA TRP A 41 25.16 16.37 -4.48
C TRP A 41 24.48 15.88 -3.20
N GLN A 42 25.14 15.02 -2.42
CA GLN A 42 24.63 14.55 -1.12
C GLN A 42 24.55 15.62 -0.02
N GLN A 43 25.01 16.86 -0.26
CA GLN A 43 24.80 18.00 0.63
C GLN A 43 23.50 18.76 0.33
N TRP A 44 22.85 18.47 -0.81
CA TRP A 44 21.65 19.14 -1.28
C TRP A 44 20.39 18.34 -0.91
N THR A 45 19.29 19.03 -0.66
CA THR A 45 17.99 18.39 -0.40
C THR A 45 17.22 18.20 -1.69
N PHE A 46 16.81 16.96 -1.98
CA PHE A 46 15.92 16.59 -3.08
C PHE A 46 14.77 15.70 -2.56
N PRO A 47 13.63 15.59 -3.27
CA PRO A 47 12.62 14.57 -2.97
C PRO A 47 13.22 13.16 -3.04
N ALA A 48 13.07 12.38 -1.95
CA ALA A 48 13.65 11.04 -1.84
C ALA A 48 13.29 10.13 -3.03
N GLY A 49 14.26 9.33 -3.49
CA GLY A 49 14.04 8.38 -4.58
C GLY A 49 13.76 8.98 -5.96
N THR A 50 13.91 10.29 -6.18
CA THR A 50 13.65 10.92 -7.49
C THR A 50 14.89 11.17 -8.35
N LEU A 51 16.09 10.97 -7.79
CA LEU A 51 17.37 11.12 -8.48
C LEU A 51 18.26 9.89 -8.25
N ALA A 52 18.90 9.41 -9.30
CA ALA A 52 20.00 8.44 -9.21
C ALA A 52 21.33 9.19 -9.27
N ILE A 53 22.15 9.05 -8.22
CA ILE A 53 23.48 9.67 -8.13
C ILE A 53 24.54 8.57 -8.25
N SER A 54 25.19 8.52 -9.42
CA SER A 54 26.22 7.52 -9.73
C SER A 54 27.46 7.64 -8.83
N PRO A 55 28.28 6.58 -8.69
CA PRO A 55 29.56 6.66 -7.96
C PRO A 55 30.51 7.73 -8.51
N THR A 56 30.47 7.98 -9.83
CA THR A 56 31.23 9.02 -10.53
C THR A 56 30.61 10.41 -10.43
N GLY A 57 29.51 10.59 -9.71
CA GLY A 57 28.88 11.89 -9.45
C GLY A 57 28.04 12.50 -10.58
N SER A 58 27.84 11.77 -11.68
CA SER A 58 26.75 12.07 -12.62
C SER A 58 25.39 11.83 -11.94
N VAL A 59 24.43 12.71 -12.21
CA VAL A 59 23.06 12.67 -11.67
C VAL A 59 22.07 12.51 -12.82
N THR A 60 21.14 11.57 -12.68
CA THR A 60 19.98 11.43 -13.57
C THR A 60 18.69 11.44 -12.74
N PRO A 61 17.51 11.66 -13.37
CA PRO A 61 16.26 11.22 -12.77
C PRO A 61 16.35 9.75 -12.35
N ALA A 62 15.65 9.37 -11.29
CA ALA A 62 15.39 7.97 -11.01
C ALA A 62 14.38 7.42 -12.03
N GLU A 63 14.67 6.25 -12.58
CA GLU A 63 13.77 5.54 -13.47
C GLU A 63 12.74 4.77 -12.64
N PHE A 64 11.46 5.05 -12.85
CA PHE A 64 10.36 4.28 -12.26
C PHE A 64 9.93 3.22 -13.26
N LYS A 65 10.04 1.94 -12.87
CA LYS A 65 9.85 0.82 -13.79
C LYS A 65 8.39 0.64 -14.17
N GLY A 66 8.17 0.27 -15.43
CA GLY A 66 6.90 -0.29 -15.91
C GLY A 66 6.73 -1.74 -15.42
N LEU A 67 6.41 -2.66 -16.32
CA LEU A 67 6.37 -4.07 -15.98
C LEU A 67 7.76 -4.56 -15.52
N HIS A 68 7.82 -5.09 -14.31
CA HIS A 68 9.04 -5.59 -13.66
C HIS A 68 8.70 -6.69 -12.66
N ASN A 69 9.66 -7.58 -12.39
CA ASN A 69 9.61 -8.54 -11.29
C ASN A 69 9.82 -7.81 -9.95
N ALA A 70 8.85 -7.88 -9.04
CA ALA A 70 8.87 -7.22 -7.73
C ALA A 70 9.41 -8.11 -6.59
N ALA A 71 9.73 -9.38 -6.86
CA ALA A 71 10.31 -10.29 -5.87
C ALA A 71 11.79 -9.98 -5.59
N VAL A 72 12.57 -9.69 -6.65
CA VAL A 72 14.01 -9.40 -6.59
C VAL A 72 14.38 -8.13 -5.81
N ASN A 73 13.40 -7.30 -5.47
CA ASN A 73 13.58 -6.11 -4.60
C ASN A 73 12.62 -6.08 -3.41
N ALA A 74 12.01 -7.22 -3.06
CA ALA A 74 11.10 -7.33 -1.93
C ALA A 74 11.78 -6.94 -0.60
N ASP A 75 13.08 -7.22 -0.47
CA ASP A 75 13.86 -6.90 0.73
C ASP A 75 14.17 -5.41 0.89
N GLU A 76 14.01 -4.57 -0.14
CA GLU A 76 14.11 -3.10 -0.02
C GLU A 76 13.00 -2.52 0.88
N PHE A 77 11.89 -3.25 1.07
CA PHE A 77 10.69 -2.81 1.77
C PHE A 77 10.49 -3.51 3.11
N THR A 78 9.82 -2.83 4.04
CA THR A 78 9.43 -3.35 5.35
C THR A 78 7.95 -3.05 5.65
N HIS A 79 7.36 -3.83 6.55
CA HIS A 79 6.02 -3.60 7.07
C HIS A 79 5.94 -3.92 8.57
N GLU A 80 5.08 -3.20 9.29
CA GLU A 80 4.87 -3.38 10.73
C GLU A 80 4.07 -4.66 11.02
N LEU A 81 4.63 -5.59 11.81
CA LEU A 81 3.93 -6.76 12.39
C LEU A 81 3.01 -6.36 13.55
N VAL A 82 2.11 -7.26 14.01
CA VAL A 82 1.25 -6.97 15.18
C VAL A 82 2.05 -6.64 16.46
N SER A 83 3.31 -7.07 16.52
CA SER A 83 4.25 -6.78 17.61
C SER A 83 4.86 -5.36 17.59
N GLY A 84 4.55 -4.52 16.60
CA GLY A 84 5.23 -3.24 16.37
C GLY A 84 6.65 -3.38 15.84
N LYS A 85 7.03 -4.58 15.38
CA LYS A 85 8.33 -4.87 14.78
C LYS A 85 8.24 -4.75 13.25
N GLU A 86 9.13 -3.94 12.67
CA GLU A 86 9.37 -3.95 11.23
C GLU A 86 9.86 -5.31 10.72
N MET A 87 9.20 -5.80 9.67
CA MET A 87 9.53 -7.04 8.97
C MET A 87 9.81 -6.76 7.51
N ARG A 88 11.07 -7.02 7.11
CA ARG A 88 11.56 -6.93 5.74
C ARG A 88 10.87 -7.95 4.81
N GLY A 89 10.76 -7.63 3.53
CA GLY A 89 10.36 -8.59 2.50
C GLY A 89 11.44 -9.65 2.22
N GLY A 90 11.17 -10.46 1.19
CA GLY A 90 11.94 -11.63 0.79
C GLY A 90 11.25 -12.97 1.13
N ALA A 91 11.97 -14.07 0.94
CA ALA A 91 11.52 -15.43 1.29
C ALA A 91 11.56 -15.67 2.81
N TRP A 92 10.62 -15.04 3.53
CA TRP A 92 10.67 -14.94 4.99
C TRP A 92 10.28 -16.21 5.76
N LYS A 93 9.67 -17.21 5.09
CA LYS A 93 9.36 -18.52 5.67
C LYS A 93 9.46 -19.63 4.62
N ALA A 94 9.82 -20.81 5.09
CA ALA A 94 9.71 -22.08 4.39
C ALA A 94 9.59 -23.18 5.47
N GLY A 95 8.98 -24.32 5.16
CA GLY A 95 8.94 -25.45 6.11
C GLY A 95 10.35 -26.01 6.37
N THR A 96 11.18 -26.04 5.32
CA THR A 96 12.55 -26.56 5.36
C THR A 96 13.54 -25.64 4.62
N ASN A 97 14.83 -25.76 4.94
CA ASN A 97 15.94 -25.07 4.26
C ASN A 97 15.82 -23.54 4.10
N LEU A 98 15.12 -22.87 5.02
CA LEU A 98 14.86 -21.42 5.04
C LEU A 98 16.11 -20.54 4.79
N ALA A 99 17.28 -20.94 5.29
CA ALA A 99 18.54 -20.22 5.07
C ALA A 99 18.95 -20.11 3.57
N THR A 100 18.37 -20.93 2.70
CA THR A 100 18.56 -20.88 1.23
C THR A 100 17.33 -20.40 0.46
N ALA A 101 16.18 -20.21 1.12
CA ALA A 101 14.91 -19.85 0.48
C ALA A 101 14.97 -18.53 -0.30
N GLY A 102 15.83 -17.60 0.11
CA GLY A 102 16.08 -16.34 -0.61
C GLY A 102 16.63 -16.51 -2.03
N ARG A 103 17.18 -17.68 -2.38
CA ARG A 103 17.60 -18.02 -3.75
C ARG A 103 16.43 -18.13 -4.72
N ALA A 104 15.23 -18.45 -4.24
CA ALA A 104 14.04 -18.58 -5.09
C ALA A 104 13.48 -17.22 -5.55
N ILE A 105 14.19 -16.12 -5.32
CA ILE A 105 13.82 -14.74 -5.69
C ILE A 105 15.07 -13.87 -5.97
N ASP A 106 16.26 -14.45 -6.21
CA ASP A 106 17.53 -13.68 -6.27
C ASP A 106 17.91 -13.20 -7.69
N GLY A 107 17.04 -13.44 -8.67
CA GLY A 107 17.18 -13.02 -10.07
C GLY A 107 18.19 -13.84 -10.86
N ARG A 108 18.42 -15.10 -10.46
CA ARG A 108 19.46 -15.99 -10.97
C ARG A 108 18.98 -17.43 -11.01
N ALA A 109 18.45 -17.86 -12.15
CA ALA A 109 18.00 -19.24 -12.39
C ALA A 109 19.08 -20.35 -12.26
N GLN A 110 20.33 -20.00 -11.89
CA GLN A 110 21.41 -20.94 -11.56
C GLN A 110 21.51 -21.23 -10.06
N THR A 111 20.91 -20.38 -9.22
CA THR A 111 20.66 -20.63 -7.79
C THR A 111 19.24 -21.16 -7.60
N PHE A 112 19.03 -21.94 -6.53
CA PHE A 112 17.73 -22.54 -6.23
C PHE A 112 17.59 -22.87 -4.73
N TRP A 113 16.34 -22.86 -4.26
CA TRP A 113 15.91 -23.47 -3.00
C TRP A 113 15.50 -24.92 -3.25
N GLN A 114 15.79 -25.79 -2.29
CA GLN A 114 15.29 -27.18 -2.25
C GLN A 114 14.67 -27.41 -0.87
N PRO A 115 13.48 -28.03 -0.76
CA PRO A 115 13.02 -28.56 0.52
C PRO A 115 13.97 -29.67 1.02
N ASP A 116 13.86 -30.02 2.29
CA ASP A 116 14.60 -31.16 2.85
C ASP A 116 14.01 -32.48 2.28
N PRO A 117 14.82 -33.34 1.63
CA PRO A 117 14.34 -34.57 1.00
C PRO A 117 13.74 -35.57 2.00
N ASP A 118 14.21 -35.57 3.25
CA ASP A 118 13.78 -36.50 4.31
C ASP A 118 12.56 -35.97 5.09
N ALA A 119 12.42 -34.66 5.24
CA ALA A 119 11.29 -34.02 5.91
C ALA A 119 9.92 -34.40 5.30
N PRO A 120 8.81 -34.42 6.08
CA PRO A 120 7.50 -34.79 5.55
C PRO A 120 7.00 -33.76 4.51
N LEU A 121 6.11 -34.20 3.62
CA LEU A 121 5.60 -33.37 2.51
C LEU A 121 4.90 -32.09 3.00
N GLU A 122 4.33 -32.10 4.20
CA GLU A 122 3.73 -30.92 4.84
C GLU A 122 4.72 -29.79 5.16
N ASP A 123 6.03 -30.06 5.14
CA ASP A 123 7.11 -29.07 5.28
C ASP A 123 7.74 -28.64 3.93
N TRP A 124 7.21 -29.14 2.80
CA TRP A 124 7.66 -28.78 1.45
C TRP A 124 6.89 -27.56 0.92
N TRP A 125 7.14 -26.40 1.53
CA TRP A 125 6.54 -25.13 1.12
C TRP A 125 7.48 -23.95 1.37
N ILE A 126 7.25 -22.87 0.62
CA ILE A 126 7.96 -21.58 0.71
C ILE A 126 6.95 -20.42 0.65
N GLU A 127 7.17 -19.36 1.42
CA GLU A 127 6.37 -18.15 1.45
C GLU A 127 7.25 -16.92 1.17
N ILE A 128 6.89 -16.18 0.12
CA ILE A 128 7.49 -14.92 -0.29
C ILE A 128 6.64 -13.77 0.28
N ASN A 129 7.30 -12.80 0.93
CA ASN A 129 6.72 -11.52 1.34
C ASN A 129 7.29 -10.42 0.44
N LEU A 130 6.47 -9.74 -0.34
CA LEU A 130 6.91 -8.66 -1.24
C LEU A 130 7.31 -7.36 -0.49
N GLY A 131 7.22 -7.37 0.84
CA GLY A 131 7.54 -6.26 1.75
C GLY A 131 6.53 -5.11 1.72
N ARG A 132 5.69 -5.07 0.68
CA ARG A 132 4.65 -4.08 0.38
C ARG A 132 3.47 -4.77 -0.32
N ALA A 133 2.31 -4.14 -0.35
CA ALA A 133 1.23 -4.54 -1.25
C ALA A 133 1.54 -4.08 -2.69
N VAL A 134 1.43 -5.01 -3.64
CA VAL A 134 1.84 -4.88 -5.05
C VAL A 134 0.67 -5.26 -5.96
N LEU A 135 0.50 -4.52 -7.07
CA LEU A 135 -0.43 -4.92 -8.14
C LEU A 135 0.26 -5.94 -9.04
N VAL A 136 0.01 -7.22 -8.78
CA VAL A 136 0.62 -8.35 -9.51
C VAL A 136 -0.31 -8.79 -10.63
N SER A 137 0.21 -8.87 -11.85
CA SER A 137 -0.53 -9.36 -13.03
C SER A 137 -0.17 -10.80 -13.40
N GLU A 138 1.08 -11.21 -13.14
CA GLU A 138 1.60 -12.54 -13.47
C GLU A 138 2.51 -13.04 -12.33
N ILE A 139 2.40 -14.32 -11.99
CA ILE A 139 3.38 -15.05 -11.18
C ILE A 139 3.96 -16.17 -12.04
N ARG A 140 5.28 -16.27 -12.08
CA ARG A 140 6.02 -17.25 -12.86
C ARG A 140 6.96 -18.04 -11.96
N LEU A 141 6.96 -19.37 -12.11
CA LEU A 141 7.89 -20.27 -11.44
C LEU A 141 8.91 -20.78 -12.45
N ILE A 142 10.19 -20.67 -12.12
CA ILE A 142 11.29 -21.27 -12.88
C ILE A 142 11.86 -22.43 -12.07
N PHE A 143 12.02 -23.57 -12.71
CA PHE A 143 12.59 -24.78 -12.13
C PHE A 143 13.89 -25.16 -12.86
N PRO A 144 14.95 -25.58 -12.15
CA PRO A 144 16.12 -26.17 -12.78
C PRO A 144 15.81 -27.62 -13.19
N ASP A 145 16.39 -28.08 -14.30
CA ASP A 145 16.41 -29.50 -14.67
C ASP A 145 17.85 -29.94 -14.97
N GLN A 146 18.53 -30.42 -13.94
CA GLN A 146 19.93 -30.86 -14.00
C GLN A 146 20.23 -31.94 -12.95
N GLU A 147 21.46 -32.45 -12.92
CA GLU A 147 21.89 -33.38 -11.87
C GLU A 147 21.83 -32.71 -10.49
N GLY A 148 21.14 -33.34 -9.52
CA GLY A 148 20.95 -32.79 -8.17
C GLY A 148 19.91 -31.66 -8.05
N ALA A 149 19.19 -31.28 -9.11
CA ALA A 149 18.10 -30.29 -9.03
C ALA A 149 17.04 -30.53 -10.13
N ARG A 150 15.79 -30.83 -9.74
CA ARG A 150 14.67 -31.17 -10.65
C ARG A 150 13.39 -30.37 -10.39
N PRO A 151 12.48 -30.21 -11.38
CA PRO A 151 11.22 -29.49 -11.20
C PRO A 151 10.28 -30.09 -10.15
N PHE A 152 9.41 -29.25 -9.60
CA PHE A 152 8.30 -29.71 -8.76
C PHE A 152 7.20 -30.28 -9.65
N ARG A 153 6.93 -31.59 -9.55
CA ARG A 153 5.93 -32.24 -10.41
C ARG A 153 4.48 -31.88 -10.08
N GLU A 154 4.14 -31.73 -8.80
CA GLU A 154 2.81 -31.29 -8.38
C GLU A 154 2.91 -30.24 -7.27
N PHE A 155 2.19 -29.12 -7.41
CA PHE A 155 2.20 -27.99 -6.48
C PHE A 155 1.00 -27.05 -6.67
N ARG A 156 0.76 -26.17 -5.69
CA ARG A 156 -0.21 -25.08 -5.75
C ARG A 156 0.41 -23.74 -5.32
N VAL A 157 0.00 -22.67 -6.03
CA VAL A 157 0.41 -21.29 -5.79
C VAL A 157 -0.76 -20.52 -5.19
N PHE A 158 -0.52 -19.88 -4.04
CA PHE A 158 -1.51 -19.10 -3.31
C PHE A 158 -1.07 -17.64 -3.15
N GLY A 159 -2.02 -16.71 -3.24
CA GLY A 159 -1.82 -15.28 -3.01
C GLY A 159 -2.55 -14.77 -1.76
N SER A 160 -2.13 -13.61 -1.25
CA SER A 160 -2.82 -12.87 -0.19
C SER A 160 -2.55 -11.36 -0.31
N GLU A 161 -3.57 -10.52 -0.12
CA GLU A 161 -3.39 -9.05 -0.05
C GLU A 161 -2.61 -8.58 1.19
N GLY A 162 -2.36 -9.47 2.17
CA GLY A 162 -1.66 -9.15 3.41
C GLY A 162 -2.55 -8.62 4.54
N ARG A 163 -3.87 -8.58 4.35
CA ARG A 163 -4.83 -8.33 5.44
C ARG A 163 -4.83 -9.48 6.44
N ARG A 164 -4.66 -9.15 7.72
CA ARG A 164 -4.75 -10.08 8.86
C ARG A 164 -6.18 -10.50 9.13
N VAL A 165 -6.38 -11.79 9.37
CA VAL A 165 -7.71 -12.38 9.71
C VAL A 165 -7.95 -12.48 11.23
N THR A 166 -6.90 -12.27 12.03
CA THR A 166 -6.95 -12.29 13.50
C THR A 166 -6.16 -11.12 14.11
N ARG A 167 -5.99 -11.08 15.44
CA ARG A 167 -5.05 -10.18 16.14
C ARG A 167 -3.62 -10.74 16.17
N GLN A 168 -3.21 -11.43 15.11
CA GLN A 168 -1.88 -12.02 14.90
C GLN A 168 -1.56 -11.89 13.40
N ASP A 169 -0.30 -12.11 13.03
CA ASP A 169 0.17 -12.09 11.63
C ASP A 169 -0.23 -13.38 10.86
N ILE A 170 -1.55 -13.62 10.79
CA ILE A 170 -2.21 -14.72 10.09
C ILE A 170 -3.04 -14.10 8.95
N PHE A 171 -2.73 -14.48 7.72
CA PHE A 171 -3.32 -13.92 6.50
C PHE A 171 -4.26 -14.92 5.81
N SER A 172 -5.27 -14.43 5.10
CA SER A 172 -6.12 -15.28 4.25
C SER A 172 -5.40 -15.54 2.93
N PHE A 173 -5.27 -16.81 2.54
CA PHE A 173 -4.67 -17.21 1.26
C PHE A 173 -5.73 -17.76 0.31
N HIS A 174 -5.62 -17.41 -0.97
CA HIS A 174 -6.48 -17.89 -2.05
C HIS A 174 -5.63 -18.56 -3.13
N LEU A 175 -6.20 -19.55 -3.83
CA LEU A 175 -5.53 -20.21 -4.95
C LEU A 175 -5.40 -19.24 -6.12
N ILE A 176 -4.18 -19.04 -6.62
CA ILE A 176 -3.90 -18.37 -7.90
C ILE A 176 -3.90 -19.41 -9.03
N GLY A 177 -3.19 -20.52 -8.80
CA GLY A 177 -3.01 -21.59 -9.77
C GLY A 177 -2.30 -22.80 -9.17
N GLY A 178 -2.01 -23.79 -9.99
CA GLY A 178 -1.35 -25.03 -9.58
C GLY A 178 -1.46 -26.10 -10.64
N THR A 179 -0.79 -27.22 -10.39
CA THR A 179 -0.84 -28.42 -11.22
C THR A 179 -2.16 -29.18 -11.01
N THR A 180 -2.74 -29.73 -12.08
CA THR A 180 -3.88 -30.67 -11.98
C THR A 180 -3.50 -32.12 -12.30
N LYS A 181 -2.25 -32.32 -12.69
CA LYS A 181 -1.53 -33.57 -12.98
C LYS A 181 -0.03 -33.30 -12.79
N PRO A 182 0.81 -34.32 -12.60
CA PRO A 182 2.27 -34.18 -12.71
C PRO A 182 2.69 -33.43 -13.99
N ILE A 183 3.59 -32.47 -13.83
CA ILE A 183 4.27 -31.74 -14.92
C ILE A 183 5.76 -32.11 -14.98
N ASP A 184 6.41 -31.84 -16.11
CA ASP A 184 7.88 -31.89 -16.24
C ASP A 184 8.45 -30.55 -16.77
N GLU A 185 7.61 -29.53 -16.95
CA GLU A 185 7.94 -28.20 -17.44
C GLU A 185 8.85 -27.40 -16.49
N THR A 186 9.87 -26.74 -17.05
CA THR A 186 10.83 -25.90 -16.31
C THR A 186 10.40 -24.44 -16.12
N GLU A 187 9.31 -24.02 -16.75
CA GLU A 187 8.71 -22.68 -16.62
C GLU A 187 7.19 -22.84 -16.55
N VAL A 188 6.55 -22.23 -15.54
CA VAL A 188 5.09 -22.23 -15.38
C VAL A 188 4.61 -20.83 -15.03
N ILE A 189 3.64 -20.33 -15.79
CA ILE A 189 3.13 -18.95 -15.72
C ILE A 189 1.66 -18.94 -15.30
N TYR A 190 1.30 -18.06 -14.37
CA TYR A 190 -0.07 -17.86 -13.89
C TYR A 190 -0.49 -16.38 -13.94
N ASP A 191 -1.51 -16.07 -14.73
CA ASP A 191 -2.23 -14.81 -14.64
C ASP A 191 -2.87 -14.64 -13.25
N VAL A 192 -2.67 -13.49 -12.61
CA VAL A 192 -3.43 -13.12 -11.41
C VAL A 192 -4.76 -12.48 -11.82
N LYS A 193 -5.86 -12.99 -11.26
CA LYS A 193 -7.23 -12.50 -11.50
C LYS A 193 -7.79 -11.81 -10.24
N PRO A 194 -8.50 -10.67 -10.35
CA PRO A 194 -8.98 -9.93 -9.18
C PRO A 194 -10.01 -10.71 -8.36
N LEU A 195 -9.79 -10.80 -7.05
CA LEU A 195 -10.71 -11.40 -6.08
C LEU A 195 -11.95 -10.56 -5.77
N VAL A 196 -11.97 -9.30 -6.21
CA VAL A 196 -13.03 -8.31 -5.96
C VAL A 196 -13.62 -7.83 -7.27
N ARG A 197 -14.81 -7.24 -7.21
CA ARG A 197 -15.43 -6.61 -8.38
C ARG A 197 -14.59 -5.42 -8.84
N GLU A 198 -13.93 -5.55 -9.98
CA GLU A 198 -13.21 -4.46 -10.63
C GLU A 198 -14.14 -3.60 -11.50
N VAL A 199 -13.79 -2.32 -11.67
CA VAL A 199 -14.23 -1.44 -12.75
C VAL A 199 -13.01 -0.72 -13.32
N THR A 200 -12.88 -0.71 -14.64
CA THR A 200 -11.89 0.12 -15.35
C THR A 200 -12.58 1.32 -15.99
N ARG A 201 -12.03 2.51 -15.79
CA ARG A 201 -12.46 3.79 -16.37
C ARG A 201 -11.32 4.34 -17.24
N MET A 202 -11.58 4.51 -18.54
CA MET A 202 -10.56 4.90 -19.53
C MET A 202 -10.83 6.31 -20.09
N ARG A 203 -9.78 7.06 -20.40
CA ARG A 203 -9.86 8.34 -21.12
C ARG A 203 -8.67 8.56 -22.05
N GLY A 204 -8.94 8.92 -23.30
CA GLY A 204 -7.92 9.07 -24.34
C GLY A 204 -7.64 7.76 -25.08
N ALA A 205 -6.74 7.81 -26.05
CA ALA A 205 -6.31 6.62 -26.79
C ALA A 205 -5.13 5.96 -26.06
N ARG A 206 -5.20 4.64 -25.89
CA ARG A 206 -4.13 3.82 -25.29
C ARG A 206 -3.86 2.62 -26.18
N ALA A 207 -2.65 2.08 -26.14
CA ALA A 207 -2.29 0.89 -26.89
C ALA A 207 -3.20 -0.30 -26.54
N GLU A 208 -3.56 -1.08 -27.56
CA GLU A 208 -4.41 -2.27 -27.45
C GLU A 208 -3.82 -3.30 -26.45
N GLY A 209 -4.68 -4.14 -25.86
CA GLY A 209 -4.29 -5.13 -24.84
C GLY A 209 -4.05 -4.56 -23.42
N THR A 210 -3.73 -3.27 -23.26
CA THR A 210 -3.45 -2.69 -21.93
C THR A 210 -4.66 -2.52 -21.01
N ALA A 211 -5.88 -2.74 -21.54
CA ALA A 211 -7.13 -2.82 -20.78
C ALA A 211 -7.49 -4.25 -20.35
N ASP A 212 -6.91 -5.27 -21.01
CA ASP A 212 -7.23 -6.69 -20.83
C ASP A 212 -6.29 -7.38 -19.84
N THR A 213 -5.18 -6.73 -19.45
CA THR A 213 -4.25 -7.20 -18.43
C THR A 213 -4.95 -7.30 -17.07
N THR A 214 -5.21 -8.52 -16.60
CA THR A 214 -5.76 -8.79 -15.27
C THR A 214 -4.69 -8.72 -14.18
N TYR A 215 -5.10 -8.37 -12.96
CA TYR A 215 -4.21 -8.31 -11.80
C TYR A 215 -5.01 -8.30 -10.48
N ASP A 216 -4.32 -8.49 -9.37
CA ASP A 216 -4.83 -8.15 -8.05
C ASP A 216 -3.74 -7.61 -7.11
N LEU A 217 -4.17 -7.07 -5.96
CA LEU A 217 -3.29 -6.62 -4.89
C LEU A 217 -2.80 -7.81 -4.05
N LEU A 218 -1.52 -8.15 -4.16
CA LEU A 218 -0.85 -9.19 -3.38
C LEU A 218 0.31 -8.60 -2.56
N GLN A 219 0.52 -9.12 -1.35
CA GLN A 219 1.75 -8.95 -0.57
C GLN A 219 2.46 -10.28 -0.31
N PHE A 220 1.71 -11.35 -0.04
CA PHE A 220 2.28 -12.67 0.23
C PHE A 220 1.91 -13.66 -0.87
N ILE A 221 2.90 -14.45 -1.29
CA ILE A 221 2.75 -15.55 -2.24
C ILE A 221 3.31 -16.80 -1.56
N ARG A 222 2.59 -17.92 -1.61
CA ARG A 222 3.01 -19.19 -1.01
C ARG A 222 2.90 -20.32 -2.03
N ILE A 223 3.97 -21.10 -2.16
CA ILE A 223 4.02 -22.31 -2.98
C ILE A 223 4.02 -23.51 -2.03
N LEU A 224 3.07 -24.43 -2.22
CA LEU A 224 3.01 -25.74 -1.56
C LEU A 224 3.33 -26.81 -2.59
N VAL A 225 4.24 -27.73 -2.29
CA VAL A 225 4.46 -28.93 -3.11
C VAL A 225 3.46 -30.01 -2.68
N ASP A 226 2.78 -30.60 -3.65
CA ASP A 226 1.72 -31.61 -3.45
C ASP A 226 2.19 -33.05 -3.73
N ALA A 227 3.36 -33.24 -4.35
CA ALA A 227 4.01 -34.54 -4.49
C ALA A 227 5.54 -34.45 -4.35
N LYS A 228 6.15 -35.32 -3.52
CA LYS A 228 7.61 -35.41 -3.42
C LYS A 228 8.23 -35.80 -4.76
N THR A 229 9.19 -35.01 -5.21
CA THR A 229 10.05 -35.32 -6.36
C THR A 229 11.50 -35.46 -5.88
N PRO A 230 12.27 -36.47 -6.31
CA PRO A 230 13.70 -36.54 -6.00
C PRO A 230 14.42 -35.28 -6.50
N ASP A 231 15.39 -34.78 -5.71
CA ASP A 231 16.16 -33.56 -6.01
C ASP A 231 15.32 -32.30 -6.27
N ALA A 232 14.06 -32.26 -5.80
CA ALA A 232 13.14 -31.15 -6.02
C ALA A 232 13.77 -29.78 -5.74
N ALA A 233 13.66 -28.86 -6.69
CA ALA A 233 14.27 -27.54 -6.63
C ALA A 233 13.39 -26.48 -7.29
N LEU A 234 13.43 -25.26 -6.75
CA LEU A 234 12.78 -24.06 -7.28
C LEU A 234 13.85 -22.98 -7.47
N ALA A 235 14.04 -22.52 -8.72
CA ALA A 235 15.06 -21.54 -9.06
C ALA A 235 14.56 -20.10 -8.88
N GLU A 236 13.37 -19.76 -9.41
CA GLU A 236 12.79 -18.42 -9.24
C GLU A 236 11.28 -18.43 -9.03
N VAL A 237 10.79 -17.43 -8.30
CA VAL A 237 9.41 -17.00 -8.19
C VAL A 237 9.35 -15.56 -8.69
N GLU A 238 9.18 -15.38 -9.99
CA GLU A 238 9.07 -14.06 -10.58
C GLU A 238 7.65 -13.52 -10.40
N VAL A 239 7.54 -12.24 -10.01
CA VAL A 239 6.26 -11.62 -9.61
C VAL A 239 6.09 -10.33 -10.39
N TYR A 240 5.48 -10.41 -11.56
CA TYR A 240 5.38 -9.30 -12.50
C TYR A 240 4.24 -8.35 -12.17
N THR A 241 4.56 -7.06 -12.27
CA THR A 241 3.65 -5.96 -11.92
C THR A 241 3.26 -5.13 -13.13
N LEU A 242 2.32 -4.20 -12.92
CA LEU A 242 1.90 -3.22 -13.91
C LEU A 242 2.79 -1.96 -13.98
N GLY A 243 3.71 -1.79 -13.04
CA GLY A 243 4.39 -0.53 -12.75
C GLY A 243 4.74 -0.34 -11.27
N GLU A 244 5.78 0.44 -10.97
CA GLU A 244 6.15 0.78 -9.60
C GLU A 244 5.13 1.71 -8.92
N ASN A 245 4.84 1.44 -7.64
CA ASN A 245 3.81 2.15 -6.90
C ASN A 245 4.31 3.50 -6.36
N ILE A 246 4.23 4.54 -7.19
CA ILE A 246 4.60 5.93 -6.84
C ILE A 246 3.72 6.59 -5.75
N ALA A 247 2.77 5.88 -5.13
CA ALA A 247 2.13 6.34 -3.91
C ALA A 247 3.06 6.18 -2.68
N LEU A 248 3.82 5.09 -2.64
CA LEU A 248 4.76 4.77 -1.55
C LEU A 248 5.81 5.87 -1.41
N GLN A 249 6.28 6.13 -0.19
CA GLN A 249 7.28 7.18 0.08
C GLN A 249 6.82 8.62 -0.28
N THR A 250 5.52 8.92 -0.27
CA THR A 250 4.99 10.28 -0.57
C THR A 250 5.52 11.32 0.42
N LEU A 251 5.60 10.99 1.72
CA LEU A 251 5.96 11.96 2.76
C LEU A 251 7.48 12.19 2.80
N GLU A 252 8.23 11.15 2.54
CA GLU A 252 9.70 11.10 2.43
C GLU A 252 10.20 11.90 1.22
N ARG A 253 9.36 12.04 0.18
CA ARG A 253 9.54 12.98 -0.93
C ARG A 253 9.23 14.44 -0.60
N GLY A 254 8.81 14.76 0.63
CA GLY A 254 8.28 16.07 0.99
C GLY A 254 6.90 16.36 0.40
N GLY A 255 6.21 15.32 -0.09
CA GLY A 255 4.80 15.38 -0.46
C GLY A 255 3.88 15.33 0.76
N ALA A 256 2.58 15.44 0.52
CA ALA A 256 1.56 15.45 1.57
C ALA A 256 0.22 14.91 1.04
N ILE A 257 -0.53 14.26 1.92
CA ILE A 257 -1.93 13.87 1.65
C ILE A 257 -2.80 14.49 2.74
N GLN A 258 -3.74 15.34 2.35
CA GLN A 258 -4.61 16.10 3.26
C GLN A 258 -6.07 15.78 2.94
N GLU A 259 -6.90 15.45 3.93
CA GLU A 259 -8.37 15.37 3.76
C GLU A 259 -8.97 16.71 4.20
N ARG A 260 -9.76 17.35 3.33
CA ARG A 260 -10.19 18.75 3.49
C ARG A 260 -11.09 19.00 4.70
N SER A 261 -11.82 17.98 5.16
CA SER A 261 -12.61 18.03 6.38
C SER A 261 -11.86 17.56 7.64
N GLY A 262 -10.55 17.30 7.55
CA GLY A 262 -9.73 16.80 8.66
C GLY A 262 -10.04 15.36 9.11
N ARG A 263 -10.63 14.51 8.24
CA ARG A 263 -11.14 13.17 8.63
C ARG A 263 -10.17 12.04 8.34
N GLY A 264 -9.83 11.30 9.40
CA GLY A 264 -9.05 10.07 9.34
C GLY A 264 -7.56 10.32 9.07
N PHE A 265 -6.88 9.29 8.56
CA PHE A 265 -5.43 9.28 8.37
C PHE A 265 -5.12 9.03 6.89
N PRO A 266 -5.17 10.06 6.02
CA PRO A 266 -5.16 9.89 4.57
C PRO A 266 -3.83 9.35 4.00
N PHE A 267 -2.73 9.45 4.75
CA PHE A 267 -1.47 8.78 4.42
C PHE A 267 -1.59 7.24 4.35
N LYS A 268 -2.58 6.65 5.02
CA LYS A 268 -2.87 5.20 4.95
C LYS A 268 -3.35 4.72 3.58
N MET A 269 -3.66 5.63 2.65
CA MET A 269 -3.92 5.27 1.25
C MET A 269 -2.63 5.05 0.44
N ALA A 270 -1.46 5.24 1.05
CA ALA A 270 -0.17 5.38 0.38
C ALA A 270 0.99 4.69 1.12
N ASP A 271 0.73 3.98 2.21
CA ASP A 271 1.76 3.27 3.00
C ASP A 271 2.08 1.86 2.46
N GLY A 272 1.24 1.32 1.58
CA GLY A 272 1.42 -0.01 0.98
C GLY A 272 1.07 -1.17 1.92
N ASN A 273 0.39 -0.93 3.03
CA ASN A 273 0.04 -1.95 4.02
C ASN A 273 -1.47 -2.19 4.02
N ALA A 274 -1.90 -3.37 3.56
CA ALA A 274 -3.32 -3.69 3.46
C ALA A 274 -4.07 -3.73 4.79
N ASN A 275 -3.40 -3.59 5.94
CA ASN A 275 -4.00 -3.52 7.28
C ASN A 275 -4.32 -2.10 7.74
N THR A 276 -3.84 -1.06 7.04
CA THR A 276 -4.06 0.34 7.36
C THR A 276 -4.98 0.99 6.34
N ASP A 277 -6.26 1.13 6.68
CA ASP A 277 -7.23 1.85 5.84
C ASP A 277 -7.26 3.34 6.16
N TRP A 278 -7.54 4.16 5.13
CA TRP A 278 -8.33 5.37 5.32
C TRP A 278 -9.82 5.02 5.15
N GLY A 279 -10.68 5.65 5.94
CA GLY A 279 -12.12 5.65 5.74
C GLY A 279 -12.75 6.86 6.41
N ALA A 280 -13.74 7.48 5.78
CA ALA A 280 -14.56 8.52 6.40
C ALA A 280 -16.04 8.36 6.05
N ARG A 281 -16.89 8.67 7.04
CA ARG A 281 -18.34 8.81 6.88
C ARG A 281 -18.68 10.28 6.65
N ARG A 282 -19.69 10.52 5.82
CA ARG A 282 -20.30 11.83 5.62
C ARG A 282 -21.75 11.80 6.06
N GLU A 283 -22.15 12.83 6.79
CA GLU A 283 -23.53 13.06 7.23
C GLU A 283 -24.15 14.21 6.42
N ARG A 284 -25.48 14.36 6.51
CA ARG A 284 -26.21 15.38 5.76
C ARG A 284 -25.79 16.78 6.21
N GLY A 285 -25.48 17.67 5.26
CA GLY A 285 -25.06 19.05 5.54
C GLY A 285 -23.58 19.22 5.86
N GLN A 286 -22.80 18.14 5.97
CA GLN A 286 -21.34 18.22 6.04
C GLN A 286 -20.73 18.44 4.64
N ASP A 287 -19.53 19.02 4.59
CA ASP A 287 -18.73 19.13 3.37
C ASP A 287 -18.52 17.78 2.69
N PRO A 288 -18.35 17.77 1.34
CA PRO A 288 -17.87 16.60 0.63
C PRO A 288 -16.55 16.12 1.23
N ILE A 289 -16.44 14.81 1.45
CA ILE A 289 -15.13 14.17 1.63
C ILE A 289 -14.30 14.51 0.40
N ALA A 290 -13.10 15.03 0.61
CA ALA A 290 -12.19 15.45 -0.45
C ALA A 290 -10.76 15.36 0.05
N TRP A 291 -9.82 15.06 -0.83
CA TRP A 291 -8.40 15.10 -0.50
C TRP A 291 -7.61 15.85 -1.55
N ASP A 292 -6.51 16.46 -1.11
CA ASP A 292 -5.43 16.97 -1.93
C ASP A 292 -4.18 16.15 -1.65
N TRP A 293 -3.51 15.66 -2.69
CA TRP A 293 -2.33 14.81 -2.60
C TRP A 293 -1.20 15.42 -3.45
N ASP A 294 -0.16 15.95 -2.81
CA ASP A 294 1.10 16.32 -3.45
C ASP A 294 2.06 15.12 -3.39
N LEU A 295 2.54 14.65 -4.54
CA LEU A 295 3.54 13.58 -4.67
C LEU A 295 4.97 14.04 -4.33
N GLY A 296 5.17 15.31 -3.95
CA GLY A 296 6.47 15.93 -3.61
C GLY A 296 7.33 16.27 -4.84
N ALA A 297 7.21 15.47 -5.90
CA ALA A 297 7.87 15.63 -7.19
C ALA A 297 6.89 15.42 -8.35
N LEU A 298 7.39 15.60 -9.58
CA LEU A 298 6.61 15.43 -10.82
C LEU A 298 6.87 14.04 -11.42
N PHE A 299 5.80 13.31 -11.71
CA PHE A 299 5.83 11.96 -12.28
C PHE A 299 5.07 11.90 -13.60
N TRP A 300 5.48 11.04 -14.51
CA TRP A 300 4.63 10.66 -15.63
C TRP A 300 3.67 9.56 -15.16
N VAL A 301 2.37 9.83 -15.21
CA VAL A 301 1.32 8.94 -14.69
C VAL A 301 0.31 8.64 -15.79
N ASP A 302 -0.05 7.38 -15.92
CA ASP A 302 -0.96 6.81 -16.92
C ASP A 302 -2.05 5.91 -16.30
N ARG A 303 -1.80 5.42 -15.08
CA ARG A 303 -2.66 4.51 -14.30
C ARG A 303 -2.81 5.04 -12.88
N ILE A 304 -4.03 4.99 -12.35
CA ILE A 304 -4.32 5.20 -10.91
C ILE A 304 -5.28 4.10 -10.48
N VAL A 305 -4.91 3.31 -9.47
CA VAL A 305 -5.79 2.27 -8.89
C VAL A 305 -6.25 2.70 -7.50
N MET A 306 -7.50 2.38 -7.16
CA MET A 306 -8.05 2.42 -5.80
C MET A 306 -8.54 1.03 -5.44
N ARG A 307 -8.22 0.55 -4.24
CA ARG A 307 -8.53 -0.82 -3.79
C ARG A 307 -9.06 -0.76 -2.35
N THR A 308 -10.20 -1.39 -2.09
CA THR A 308 -10.63 -1.76 -0.73
C THR A 308 -9.96 -3.08 -0.35
N SER A 309 -10.05 -3.53 0.90
CA SER A 309 -9.69 -4.92 1.25
C SER A 309 -10.67 -5.94 0.64
N ASP A 310 -10.14 -7.07 0.15
CA ASP A 310 -10.92 -8.22 -0.31
C ASP A 310 -11.55 -8.96 0.89
N PHE A 311 -10.75 -9.19 1.92
CA PHE A 311 -11.15 -9.88 3.14
C PHE A 311 -12.30 -9.14 3.85
N LEU A 312 -12.25 -7.81 3.94
CA LEU A 312 -13.35 -7.04 4.52
C LEU A 312 -14.62 -7.10 3.66
N LEU A 313 -14.52 -7.11 2.33
CA LEU A 313 -15.68 -7.32 1.45
C LEU A 313 -16.26 -8.74 1.54
N ARG A 314 -15.43 -9.74 1.83
CA ARG A 314 -15.82 -11.16 1.92
C ARG A 314 -16.35 -11.58 3.30
N THR A 315 -15.99 -10.88 4.37
CA THR A 315 -16.32 -11.29 5.75
C THR A 315 -17.33 -10.39 6.46
N LEU A 316 -17.58 -9.18 5.97
CA LEU A 316 -18.59 -8.28 6.54
C LEU A 316 -19.95 -8.48 5.86
N THR A 317 -20.98 -8.78 6.64
CA THR A 317 -22.37 -8.94 6.14
C THR A 317 -23.00 -7.59 5.78
N TYR A 318 -23.94 -7.61 4.83
CA TYR A 318 -24.73 -6.47 4.33
C TYR A 318 -25.04 -5.38 5.38
N GLY A 319 -24.57 -4.17 5.11
CA GLY A 319 -24.81 -2.98 5.92
C GLY A 319 -24.02 -1.78 5.41
N SER A 320 -24.33 -0.59 5.92
CA SER A 320 -23.72 0.69 5.49
C SER A 320 -22.27 0.91 5.97
N ASN A 321 -21.59 -0.16 6.42
CA ASN A 321 -20.23 -0.16 6.95
C ASN A 321 -19.23 -0.97 6.09
N LEU A 322 -19.66 -1.53 4.94
CA LEU A 322 -18.71 -2.12 3.98
C LEU A 322 -17.74 -1.05 3.46
N PRO A 323 -16.43 -1.34 3.31
CA PRO A 323 -15.52 -0.45 2.60
C PRO A 323 -15.96 -0.36 1.14
N GLN A 324 -16.14 0.86 0.61
CA GLN A 324 -16.79 1.10 -0.69
C GLN A 324 -16.08 2.21 -1.45
N ILE A 325 -15.66 1.92 -2.69
CA ILE A 325 -15.27 2.97 -3.65
C ILE A 325 -16.55 3.55 -4.25
N ARG A 326 -17.14 4.53 -3.55
CA ARG A 326 -18.31 5.28 -4.03
C ARG A 326 -17.95 6.16 -5.22
N THR A 327 -18.94 6.46 -6.07
CA THR A 327 -18.77 7.34 -7.25
C THR A 327 -18.18 8.71 -6.89
N HIS A 328 -17.32 9.22 -7.78
CA HIS A 328 -16.57 10.46 -7.59
C HIS A 328 -15.88 10.96 -8.87
N SER A 329 -15.52 12.25 -8.85
CA SER A 329 -14.61 12.90 -9.80
C SER A 329 -13.13 12.65 -9.46
N LEU A 330 -12.27 12.68 -10.48
CA LEU A 330 -10.81 12.63 -10.37
C LEU A 330 -10.22 13.79 -11.20
N SER A 331 -9.37 14.60 -10.57
CA SER A 331 -8.55 15.64 -11.21
C SER A 331 -7.07 15.47 -10.89
N VAL A 332 -6.20 15.99 -11.76
CA VAL A 332 -4.73 15.99 -11.62
C VAL A 332 -4.15 17.36 -11.97
N SER A 333 -2.92 17.64 -11.55
CA SER A 333 -2.15 18.81 -11.93
C SER A 333 -0.65 18.53 -11.91
N ASN A 334 0.09 19.12 -12.82
CA ASN A 334 1.56 19.18 -12.80
C ASN A 334 2.11 20.21 -11.79
N GLY A 335 1.24 20.94 -11.08
CA GLY A 335 1.63 21.98 -10.11
C GLY A 335 1.68 23.40 -10.69
N ARG A 336 1.29 23.58 -11.96
CA ARG A 336 0.97 24.91 -12.52
C ARG A 336 -0.05 25.65 -11.67
N ARG A 337 0.00 26.98 -11.74
CA ARG A 337 -0.94 27.87 -11.05
C ARG A 337 -1.80 28.65 -12.02
N THR A 338 -3.04 28.91 -11.60
CA THR A 338 -3.95 29.84 -12.26
C THR A 338 -3.48 31.29 -12.08
N LEU A 339 -4.13 32.24 -12.76
CA LEU A 339 -3.89 33.67 -12.55
C LEU A 339 -4.24 34.15 -11.12
N THR A 340 -5.01 33.37 -10.35
CA THR A 340 -5.33 33.62 -8.93
C THR A 340 -4.34 32.98 -7.96
N GLY A 341 -3.34 32.24 -8.45
CA GLY A 341 -2.36 31.53 -7.62
C GLY A 341 -2.83 30.17 -7.09
N GLU A 342 -4.07 29.77 -7.36
CA GLU A 342 -4.60 28.43 -7.07
C GLU A 342 -3.93 27.37 -7.96
N VAL A 343 -3.99 26.09 -7.58
CA VAL A 343 -3.48 25.00 -8.42
C VAL A 343 -4.39 24.81 -9.65
N ASP A 344 -3.79 24.80 -10.83
CA ASP A 344 -4.45 24.62 -12.13
C ASP A 344 -4.70 23.11 -12.35
N PHE A 345 -5.96 22.67 -12.42
CA PHE A 345 -6.35 21.24 -12.35
C PHE A 345 -7.07 20.74 -13.61
N ASP A 346 -6.49 19.75 -14.28
CA ASP A 346 -7.17 18.93 -15.28
C ASP A 346 -8.18 17.99 -14.60
N GLN A 347 -9.48 18.17 -14.82
CA GLN A 347 -10.46 17.13 -14.47
C GLN A 347 -10.39 15.99 -15.48
N LEU A 348 -9.93 14.81 -15.03
CA LEU A 348 -9.84 13.61 -15.86
C LEU A 348 -11.19 12.88 -15.94
N PHE A 349 -11.89 12.74 -14.82
CA PHE A 349 -13.18 12.02 -14.75
C PHE A 349 -14.18 12.79 -13.87
N VAL A 350 -15.46 12.64 -14.21
CA VAL A 350 -16.60 13.16 -13.46
C VAL A 350 -17.24 12.03 -12.66
N GLY A 351 -17.69 12.32 -11.43
CA GLY A 351 -18.53 11.41 -10.67
C GLY A 351 -19.94 11.37 -11.25
N ASP A 352 -20.38 10.19 -11.66
CA ASP A 352 -21.79 9.87 -11.89
C ASP A 352 -22.57 10.11 -10.57
N THR A 353 -23.53 11.03 -10.57
CA THR A 353 -24.33 11.37 -9.39
C THR A 353 -25.45 10.39 -9.12
N ASP A 354 -25.92 9.66 -10.13
CA ASP A 354 -27.07 8.78 -10.04
C ASP A 354 -26.63 7.44 -9.41
N ALA A 355 -25.38 7.04 -9.68
CA ALA A 355 -24.65 6.03 -8.92
C ALA A 355 -24.41 6.35 -7.42
N LEU A 356 -24.93 7.48 -6.89
CA LEU A 356 -25.04 7.68 -5.43
C LEU A 356 -26.24 6.95 -4.82
N LEU A 357 -27.24 6.60 -5.64
CA LEU A 357 -28.42 5.81 -5.27
C LEU A 357 -28.20 4.30 -5.42
N ALA A 358 -27.10 3.89 -6.05
CA ALA A 358 -26.68 2.51 -6.25
C ALA A 358 -26.58 1.71 -4.94
N SER A 359 -26.88 0.41 -5.00
CA SER A 359 -26.82 -0.46 -3.83
C SER A 359 -25.39 -0.66 -3.32
N SER A 360 -25.24 -1.06 -2.06
CA SER A 360 -23.94 -1.37 -1.46
C SER A 360 -23.12 -2.42 -2.22
N THR A 361 -23.82 -3.31 -2.94
CA THR A 361 -23.29 -4.41 -3.75
C THR A 361 -22.86 -3.98 -5.16
N GLU A 362 -23.28 -2.81 -5.63
CA GLU A 362 -22.91 -2.26 -6.94
C GLU A 362 -21.58 -1.49 -6.90
N PHE A 363 -21.04 -1.13 -5.73
CA PHE A 363 -19.72 -0.49 -5.66
C PHE A 363 -18.59 -1.49 -5.96
N PRO A 364 -17.53 -1.07 -6.67
CA PRO A 364 -16.37 -1.92 -6.91
C PRO A 364 -15.48 -2.01 -5.67
N GLY A 365 -14.79 -3.14 -5.53
CA GLY A 365 -13.66 -3.29 -4.61
C GLY A 365 -12.33 -2.81 -5.21
N GLN A 366 -12.22 -2.82 -6.55
CA GLN A 366 -11.08 -2.26 -7.28
C GLN A 366 -11.59 -1.27 -8.35
N LEU A 367 -11.09 -0.04 -8.34
CA LEU A 367 -11.39 0.96 -9.36
C LEU A 367 -10.09 1.40 -10.03
N THR A 368 -9.97 1.09 -11.31
CA THR A 368 -8.79 1.35 -12.13
C THR A 368 -9.09 2.51 -13.07
N TYR A 369 -8.29 3.56 -13.01
CA TYR A 369 -8.30 4.68 -13.94
C TYR A 369 -7.12 4.56 -14.90
N LEU A 370 -7.40 4.52 -16.21
CA LEU A 370 -6.40 4.53 -17.28
C LEU A 370 -6.54 5.80 -18.13
N PHE A 371 -5.41 6.43 -18.43
CA PHE A 371 -5.36 7.61 -19.29
C PHE A 371 -4.01 7.71 -20.01
N GLU A 372 -3.95 8.59 -21.02
CA GLU A 372 -2.71 8.94 -21.71
C GLU A 372 -1.65 9.46 -20.72
N PRO A 373 -0.41 8.93 -20.73
CA PRO A 373 0.66 9.31 -19.81
C PRO A 373 0.86 10.82 -19.76
N ARG A 374 0.86 11.40 -18.56
CA ARG A 374 0.95 12.85 -18.35
C ARG A 374 1.71 13.25 -17.09
N PRO A 375 2.34 14.43 -17.06
CA PRO A 375 3.01 14.95 -15.88
C PRO A 375 2.00 15.27 -14.75
N VAL A 376 2.17 14.65 -13.59
CA VAL A 376 1.34 14.84 -12.38
C VAL A 376 2.25 15.04 -11.17
N ARG A 377 1.89 16.03 -10.33
CA ARG A 377 2.45 16.25 -8.99
C ARG A 377 1.34 16.33 -7.96
N PHE A 378 0.34 17.20 -8.18
CA PHE A 378 -0.83 17.33 -7.33
C PHE A 378 -1.98 16.50 -7.89
N ARG A 379 -2.73 15.83 -7.02
CA ARG A 379 -3.82 14.93 -7.38
C ARG A 379 -5.02 15.16 -6.46
N TRP A 380 -6.18 14.92 -7.05
CA TRP A 380 -7.44 14.53 -6.42
C TRP A 380 -8.38 15.66 -5.99
N ARG A 381 -9.67 15.34 -6.07
CA ARG A 381 -10.81 16.06 -5.47
C ARG A 381 -12.03 15.15 -5.55
N LEU A 382 -12.16 14.21 -4.60
CA LEU A 382 -13.44 13.52 -4.42
C LEU A 382 -14.52 14.58 -4.16
N ALA A 383 -15.62 14.49 -4.88
CA ALA A 383 -16.71 15.45 -4.80
C ALA A 383 -18.03 14.68 -4.82
N VAL A 384 -18.45 14.21 -3.64
CA VAL A 384 -19.77 13.60 -3.46
C VAL A 384 -20.82 14.73 -3.42
N GLN A 385 -21.11 15.30 -4.58
CA GLN A 385 -22.23 16.21 -4.75
C GLN A 385 -23.51 15.36 -4.80
N LEU A 386 -24.09 15.07 -3.63
CA LEU A 386 -25.48 14.66 -3.59
C LEU A 386 -26.32 15.83 -4.12
N PRO A 387 -27.25 15.60 -5.06
CA PRO A 387 -28.19 16.65 -5.43
C PRO A 387 -28.95 17.07 -4.17
N VAL A 388 -28.93 18.36 -3.87
CA VAL A 388 -29.92 18.93 -2.97
C VAL A 388 -31.21 18.94 -3.79
N PRO A 389 -32.26 18.20 -3.40
CA PRO A 389 -33.55 18.37 -4.05
C PRO A 389 -33.99 19.80 -3.77
N GLU A 390 -34.02 20.64 -4.81
CA GLU A 390 -34.69 21.92 -4.74
C GLU A 390 -36.12 21.66 -4.28
N ARG A 391 -36.55 22.40 -3.26
CA ARG A 391 -37.90 22.22 -2.75
C ARG A 391 -38.84 22.74 -3.84
N LEU A 392 -39.73 21.87 -4.29
CA LEU A 392 -40.99 22.26 -4.92
C LEU A 392 -41.84 23.02 -3.87
N PHE A 393 -41.43 24.25 -3.60
CA PHE A 393 -42.27 25.32 -3.06
C PHE A 393 -42.78 26.14 -4.23
N ASP A 394 -43.57 25.47 -5.08
CA ASP A 394 -44.47 26.22 -5.93
C ASP A 394 -45.56 26.82 -5.03
N ARG A 395 -45.82 28.10 -5.22
CA ARG A 395 -46.76 28.90 -4.42
C ARG A 395 -47.57 29.75 -5.38
N ASP A 396 -48.65 29.17 -5.85
CA ASP A 396 -49.92 29.79 -6.25
C ASP A 396 -50.87 28.64 -6.58
N ALA A 397 -52.20 28.74 -6.58
CA ALA A 397 -53.21 29.52 -5.89
C ALA A 397 -54.54 29.09 -6.55
N ASP A 398 -55.65 29.19 -5.82
CA ASP A 398 -57.04 29.09 -6.32
C ASP A 398 -57.56 27.81 -7.00
N VAL A 399 -58.58 27.21 -6.39
CA VAL A 399 -59.99 27.36 -6.83
C VAL A 399 -60.93 27.00 -5.65
N CYS A 400 -62.07 27.67 -5.54
CA CYS A 400 -63.01 27.51 -4.41
C CYS A 400 -64.18 26.56 -4.72
N GLY A 401 -64.69 25.85 -3.71
CA GLY A 401 -65.97 25.11 -3.78
C GLY A 401 -66.26 24.21 -2.56
N GLY A 402 -67.25 24.56 -1.74
CA GLY A 402 -67.77 23.71 -0.63
C GLY A 402 -69.12 23.06 -0.96
N PRO A 403 -69.97 22.65 0.03
CA PRO A 403 -69.84 22.86 1.48
C PRO A 403 -70.30 21.72 2.46
N ARG A 404 -69.75 21.71 3.70
CA ARG A 404 -70.32 21.23 5.01
C ARG A 404 -70.78 19.74 5.12
N GLY A 405 -70.64 19.01 6.24
CA GLY A 405 -70.15 19.21 7.63
C GLY A 405 -70.62 18.00 8.49
N PRO A 406 -70.64 17.99 9.85
CA PRO A 406 -69.96 18.81 10.87
C PRO A 406 -69.10 17.95 11.88
N SER A 407 -68.59 18.56 12.96
CA SER A 407 -68.12 18.00 14.28
C SER A 407 -68.00 16.47 14.47
N GLY A 408 -66.94 15.88 15.05
CA GLY A 408 -65.92 16.40 15.99
C GLY A 408 -66.02 15.68 17.36
N ASP A 409 -64.95 15.41 18.13
CA ASP A 409 -63.51 15.71 17.95
C ASP A 409 -62.65 14.40 18.00
N GLU A 410 -61.64 14.07 18.83
CA GLU A 410 -60.97 14.66 20.02
C GLU A 410 -59.43 14.44 19.92
N PHE A 411 -58.67 14.15 21.01
CA PHE A 411 -57.20 14.23 21.04
C PHE A 411 -56.45 13.01 21.61
N GLY A 412 -55.16 12.87 21.24
CA GLY A 412 -54.24 11.88 21.80
C GLY A 412 -52.75 12.19 21.51
N LEU A 413 -52.05 12.77 22.47
CA LEU A 413 -50.61 13.10 22.43
C LEU A 413 -49.85 12.34 23.52
N TYR A 414 -48.59 11.94 23.27
CA TYR A 414 -47.50 12.05 24.26
C TYR A 414 -46.11 11.89 23.62
N ARG A 415 -45.05 12.29 24.34
CA ARG A 415 -43.69 12.52 23.79
C ARG A 415 -42.59 12.22 24.82
N LEU A 416 -41.49 11.62 24.35
CA LEU A 416 -40.09 11.65 24.84
C LEU A 416 -39.76 11.92 26.34
N GLY A 417 -38.90 11.07 26.91
CA GLY A 417 -38.11 11.33 28.14
C GLY A 417 -36.83 10.48 28.19
N ALA A 418 -35.77 10.91 28.90
CA ALA A 418 -34.46 10.23 28.83
C ALA A 418 -33.48 10.45 30.03
N ASN A 419 -32.59 9.44 30.21
CA ASN A 419 -31.15 9.55 30.55
C ASN A 419 -30.64 9.48 32.03
N ARG A 420 -29.51 8.73 32.20
CA ARG A 420 -28.42 8.73 33.24
C ARG A 420 -28.54 8.03 34.63
N ARG A 421 -27.56 7.12 34.85
CA ARG A 421 -26.63 6.81 36.00
C ARG A 421 -26.85 7.52 37.38
N ARG A 422 -26.51 6.98 38.57
CA ARG A 422 -25.55 5.89 39.00
C ARG A 422 -25.83 5.35 40.46
N GLN A 423 -25.23 4.20 40.79
CA GLN A 423 -24.97 3.46 42.08
C GLN A 423 -24.64 4.26 43.39
N PRO A 424 -24.46 3.61 44.59
CA PRO A 424 -24.83 2.26 45.12
C PRO A 424 -25.30 2.19 46.62
N GLY A 425 -25.59 1.00 47.19
CA GLY A 425 -25.40 0.68 48.63
C GLY A 425 -26.39 -0.31 49.29
N GLU A 426 -25.86 -1.37 49.96
CA GLU A 426 -26.46 -2.28 50.98
C GLU A 426 -27.83 -2.98 50.67
N GLY A 427 -28.25 -4.09 51.28
CA GLY A 427 -27.63 -5.03 52.22
C GLY A 427 -28.52 -6.28 52.49
N ASP A 428 -27.99 -7.24 53.26
CA ASP A 428 -28.66 -8.38 53.93
C ASP A 428 -29.28 -9.61 53.18
N GLN A 429 -28.67 -10.76 53.53
CA GLN A 429 -29.27 -12.05 53.96
C GLN A 429 -29.89 -13.09 52.99
N ILE A 430 -29.58 -14.35 53.32
CA ILE A 430 -30.02 -15.62 52.73
C ILE A 430 -30.80 -16.38 53.82
N PRO A 431 -31.76 -17.24 53.48
CA PRO A 431 -31.50 -18.67 53.72
C PRO A 431 -31.99 -19.59 52.58
N ALA A 432 -31.44 -20.80 52.51
CA ALA A 432 -31.76 -21.80 51.50
C ALA A 432 -32.40 -23.05 52.13
N LEU A 433 -33.38 -23.65 51.42
CA LEU A 433 -33.97 -25.00 51.60
C LEU A 433 -34.98 -25.21 50.44
N GLY A 434 -35.18 -26.39 49.83
CA GLY A 434 -34.46 -27.66 49.90
C GLY A 434 -35.32 -28.86 49.43
N SER A 435 -34.70 -29.91 48.88
CA SER A 435 -35.30 -31.24 48.51
C SER A 435 -36.35 -31.25 47.36
N ARG A 436 -36.67 -32.36 46.65
CA ARG A 436 -36.08 -33.69 46.25
C ARG A 436 -37.18 -34.44 45.39
N PRO A 437 -37.03 -35.71 44.91
CA PRO A 437 -35.90 -36.45 44.32
C PRO A 437 -36.27 -37.30 43.05
N ALA A 438 -35.26 -38.01 42.48
CA ALA A 438 -35.36 -39.29 41.72
C ALA A 438 -36.07 -39.28 40.33
N THR A 439 -35.83 -40.24 39.41
CA THR A 439 -35.06 -41.51 39.38
C THR A 439 -33.98 -41.45 38.27
N GLY A 440 -32.87 -42.22 38.25
CA GLY A 440 -32.75 -43.66 37.91
C GLY A 440 -32.59 -43.86 36.38
N ARG A 441 -31.64 -44.65 35.83
CA ARG A 441 -30.79 -45.71 36.41
C ARG A 441 -29.63 -46.10 35.45
N THR A 442 -28.41 -46.34 35.97
CA THR A 442 -27.39 -47.33 35.50
C THR A 442 -26.79 -47.27 34.06
N HIS A 443 -25.57 -47.76 33.74
CA HIS A 443 -24.57 -48.53 34.52
C HIS A 443 -23.09 -48.25 34.06
N SER A 444 -22.13 -48.44 34.98
CA SER A 444 -20.67 -48.79 34.87
C SER A 444 -19.89 -48.66 33.53
N GLY A 445 -18.57 -48.35 33.53
CA GLY A 445 -17.59 -48.15 34.62
C GLY A 445 -16.19 -47.78 34.06
N ALA A 446 -15.34 -47.04 34.79
CA ALA A 446 -14.20 -47.55 35.60
C ALA A 446 -13.00 -48.07 34.75
N HIS A 447 -11.72 -47.75 34.96
CA HIS A 447 -10.92 -47.07 36.03
C HIS A 447 -9.62 -46.49 35.41
N SER A 448 -8.74 -45.70 36.06
CA SER A 448 -8.80 -44.71 37.16
C SER A 448 -7.43 -43.98 37.29
N LEU A 449 -7.30 -43.05 38.25
CA LEU A 449 -6.04 -42.49 38.84
C LEU A 449 -5.03 -41.71 37.95
N GLY A 450 -4.64 -40.50 38.38
CA GLY A 450 -3.60 -39.71 37.68
C GLY A 450 -3.22 -38.32 38.22
N GLN A 451 -3.38 -38.01 39.52
CA GLN A 451 -2.92 -36.72 40.05
C GLN A 451 -1.39 -36.62 40.09
N ARG A 452 -0.78 -35.58 39.51
CA ARG A 452 0.51 -35.03 39.97
C ARG A 452 0.78 -33.58 39.53
N ALA A 453 1.38 -32.84 40.45
CA ALA A 453 1.60 -31.40 40.45
C ALA A 453 2.33 -30.83 39.22
N ALA A 454 1.86 -29.68 38.73
CA ALA A 454 2.65 -28.79 37.88
C ALA A 454 3.78 -28.14 38.70
N ARG A 455 5.03 -28.47 38.38
CA ARG A 455 6.21 -27.76 38.92
C ARG A 455 6.49 -26.51 38.09
N LYS A 456 6.56 -25.35 38.72
CA LYS A 456 7.29 -24.19 38.16
C LYS A 456 8.77 -24.55 38.07
N PHE A 457 9.41 -24.26 36.94
CA PHE A 457 10.86 -24.12 36.88
C PHE A 457 11.23 -22.81 36.18
N SER A 458 11.88 -21.93 36.93
CA SER A 458 12.52 -20.73 36.42
C SER A 458 14.01 -21.02 36.26
N LEU A 459 14.58 -20.74 35.09
CA LEU A 459 16.03 -20.69 34.91
C LEU A 459 16.43 -19.37 34.26
N LEU A 460 17.23 -18.60 35.00
CA LEU A 460 18.05 -17.50 34.50
C LEU A 460 19.37 -18.06 33.95
N PRO A 461 20.06 -17.27 33.12
CA PRO A 461 21.52 -17.23 33.17
C PRO A 461 22.00 -15.81 33.55
N GLN A 462 22.65 -15.71 34.71
CA GLN A 462 23.80 -14.81 34.84
C GLN A 462 25.03 -15.61 34.36
N GLY A 463 26.09 -15.02 33.81
CA GLY A 463 26.37 -13.62 33.48
C GLY A 463 27.88 -13.49 33.20
N TRP A 464 28.32 -12.48 32.44
CA TRP A 464 29.75 -12.22 32.18
C TRP A 464 30.13 -10.75 32.40
N HIS A 465 31.41 -10.50 32.61
CA HIS A 465 31.90 -9.35 33.37
C HIS A 465 32.07 -8.03 32.60
N ARG A 466 32.09 -6.93 33.36
CA ARG A 466 32.42 -5.57 32.91
C ARG A 466 33.89 -5.45 32.48
N GLY A 467 34.15 -4.60 31.48
CA GLY A 467 35.41 -3.88 31.31
C GLY A 467 35.11 -2.39 31.10
N ASN A 468 35.66 -1.52 31.95
CA ASN A 468 35.54 -0.06 31.81
C ASN A 468 36.79 0.51 31.14
N GLY A 469 36.60 1.44 30.21
CA GLY A 469 37.64 2.33 29.68
C GLY A 469 37.01 3.67 29.30
N ARG A 470 37.67 4.80 29.60
CA ARG A 470 37.16 6.16 29.39
C ARG A 470 38.32 7.14 29.20
N ALA A 471 38.04 8.27 28.55
CA ALA A 471 38.99 9.26 28.03
C ALA A 471 39.81 8.74 26.81
N VAL A 472 40.21 9.60 25.88
CA VAL A 472 39.98 11.06 25.80
C VAL A 472 38.74 11.38 24.97
#